data_AF-A0A1W1Z3M6-F1
#
_entry.id   AF-A0A1W1Z3M6-F1
#
_cell.length_a   1.000
_cell.length_b   1.000
_cell.length_c   1.000
_cell.angle_alpha   90.00
_cell.angle_beta   90.00
_cell.angle_gamma   90.00
#
_symmetry.space_group_name_H-M   'P 1'
#
loop_
_entity.id
_entity.type
_entity.pdbx_description
1 polymer ?
#
loop_
_entity_poly.entity_id
_entity_poly.type
_entity_poly.pdbx_seq_one_letter_code
_entity_poly.pdbx_strand_id
1 'polypeptide(L)'
;MADIATAQRKPVLAGLKGGNGVVRITPCLPASRISLRSGAAEVAALSTALGLQLPVRPKTSASQGERMALWLGPDEWLVIDQTGADLMALCAGSGVVHAATDVSHRNIGIMVSGPGAAATINAACPLDLSLTGFPVGSAARTVFGKIEMVLHRVDADTFRVECWRSFADYAFGMLSEGAEDAAL
;
A
#
# COMPACT_ATOMS: atom_id res chain seq x y z
N MET A 1 -4.43 13.97 -36.19
CA MET A 1 -4.10 13.68 -34.77
C MET A 1 -3.07 12.57 -34.80
N ALA A 2 -1.88 12.79 -34.27
CA ALA A 2 -0.87 11.73 -34.18
C ALA A 2 -1.37 10.68 -33.18
N ASP A 3 -1.33 9.42 -33.58
CA ASP A 3 -1.61 8.29 -32.71
C ASP A 3 -0.51 8.27 -31.64
N ILE A 4 -0.82 8.71 -30.42
CA ILE A 4 0.16 8.76 -29.35
C ILE A 4 0.42 7.32 -28.93
N ALA A 5 1.52 6.75 -29.44
CA ALA A 5 2.04 5.47 -28.99
C ALA A 5 2.27 5.55 -27.47
N THR A 6 1.30 5.03 -26.72
CA THR A 6 1.36 5.02 -25.26
C THR A 6 2.19 3.79 -24.88
N ALA A 7 3.43 4.03 -24.45
CA ALA A 7 4.31 2.94 -24.03
C ALA A 7 3.67 2.18 -22.85
N GLN A 8 3.24 0.93 -23.09
CA GLN A 8 2.75 0.06 -22.04
C GLN A 8 3.94 -0.37 -21.17
N ARG A 9 4.04 0.21 -19.97
CA ARG A 9 5.15 -0.07 -19.06
C ARG A 9 4.94 -1.42 -18.38
N LYS A 10 5.88 -2.34 -18.58
CA LYS A 10 5.93 -3.62 -17.86
C LYS A 10 6.15 -3.37 -16.35
N PRO A 11 5.27 -3.87 -15.47
CA PRO A 11 5.52 -3.88 -14.02
C PRO A 11 6.81 -4.66 -13.70
N VAL A 12 7.55 -4.23 -12.67
CA VAL A 12 8.83 -4.88 -12.31
C VAL A 12 8.64 -6.36 -11.94
N LEU A 13 7.58 -6.67 -11.18
CA LEU A 13 7.22 -8.04 -10.80
C LEU A 13 6.25 -8.72 -11.80
N ALA A 14 6.12 -8.21 -13.03
CA ALA A 14 5.13 -8.72 -13.97
C ALA A 14 5.26 -10.23 -14.21
N GLY A 15 4.19 -10.97 -13.94
CA GLY A 15 4.12 -12.42 -14.13
C GLY A 15 4.64 -13.24 -12.95
N LEU A 16 5.23 -12.63 -11.93
CA LEU A 16 5.66 -13.34 -10.74
C LEU A 16 4.45 -13.78 -9.89
N LYS A 17 4.56 -14.98 -9.34
CA LYS A 17 3.65 -15.57 -8.36
C LYS A 17 4.51 -16.37 -7.39
N GLY A 18 4.18 -16.30 -6.11
CA GLY A 18 4.88 -17.01 -5.05
C GLY A 18 3.90 -17.56 -4.02
N GLY A 19 4.46 -18.20 -2.99
CA GLY A 19 3.70 -18.85 -1.93
C GLY A 19 3.56 -20.36 -2.13
N ASN A 20 2.65 -20.96 -1.39
CA ASN A 20 2.44 -22.40 -1.28
C ASN A 20 0.95 -22.71 -0.94
N GLY A 21 0.68 -23.86 -0.31
CA GLY A 21 -0.68 -24.27 0.04
C GLY A 21 -1.40 -23.37 1.06
N VAL A 22 -0.68 -22.61 1.87
CA VAL A 22 -1.25 -21.78 2.96
C VAL A 22 -1.12 -20.28 2.74
N VAL A 23 -0.32 -19.85 1.75
CA VAL A 23 -0.14 -18.43 1.42
C VAL A 23 0.05 -18.24 -0.07
N ARG A 24 -0.49 -17.15 -0.61
CA ARG A 24 -0.32 -16.69 -1.98
C ARG A 24 0.33 -15.31 -1.99
N ILE A 25 1.35 -15.14 -2.83
CA ILE A 25 2.05 -13.87 -3.03
C ILE A 25 1.86 -13.46 -4.49
N THR A 26 1.22 -12.32 -4.72
CA THR A 26 0.97 -11.80 -6.07
C THR A 26 1.19 -10.30 -6.14
N PRO A 27 1.87 -9.79 -7.17
CA PRO A 27 1.95 -8.34 -7.41
C PRO A 27 0.56 -7.73 -7.58
N CYS A 28 0.35 -6.57 -6.97
CA CYS A 28 -0.83 -5.75 -7.25
C CYS A 28 -0.71 -5.13 -8.66
N LEU A 29 -1.86 -4.80 -9.25
CA LEU A 29 -1.90 -4.02 -10.48
C LEU A 29 -1.32 -2.60 -10.26
N PRO A 30 -0.87 -1.93 -11.35
CA PRO A 30 -0.56 -0.51 -11.30
C PRO A 30 -1.70 0.29 -10.67
N ALA A 31 -1.36 1.34 -9.91
CA ALA A 31 -2.32 2.17 -9.20
C ALA A 31 -1.78 3.60 -9.07
N SER A 32 -2.67 4.58 -9.08
CA SER A 32 -2.33 5.96 -8.75
C SER A 32 -1.98 6.04 -7.27
N ARG A 33 -0.92 6.75 -6.92
CA ARG A 33 -0.50 6.93 -5.53
C ARG A 33 -0.05 8.35 -5.29
N ILE A 34 -0.46 8.93 -4.17
CA ILE A 34 0.11 10.18 -3.68
C ILE A 34 0.65 10.03 -2.25
N SER A 35 1.79 10.65 -2.02
CA SER A 35 2.23 11.02 -0.68
C SER A 35 1.56 12.34 -0.33
N LEU A 36 0.59 12.31 0.57
CA LEU A 36 -0.21 13.47 0.97
C LEU A 36 0.24 13.97 2.34
N ARG A 37 0.41 15.30 2.45
CA ARG A 37 0.68 16.00 3.70
C ARG A 37 -0.29 17.15 3.89
N SER A 38 -0.84 17.30 5.10
CA SER A 38 -1.72 18.43 5.44
C SER A 38 -1.83 18.65 6.94
N GLY A 39 -2.22 19.85 7.35
CA GLY A 39 -2.63 20.11 8.72
C GLY A 39 -3.99 19.46 9.04
N ALA A 40 -4.31 19.41 10.34
CA ALA A 40 -5.56 18.81 10.82
C ALA A 40 -6.80 19.58 10.36
N ALA A 41 -6.69 20.89 10.15
CA ALA A 41 -7.81 21.74 9.72
C ALA A 41 -8.24 21.44 8.27
N GLU A 42 -7.31 20.94 7.44
CA GLU A 42 -7.51 20.70 6.01
C GLU A 42 -8.04 19.29 5.70
N VAL A 43 -8.00 18.38 6.68
CA VAL A 43 -8.37 16.96 6.53
C VAL A 43 -9.78 16.79 5.99
N ALA A 44 -10.76 17.59 6.44
CA ALA A 44 -12.15 17.47 6.00
C ALA A 44 -12.34 17.82 4.52
N ALA A 45 -11.69 18.89 4.06
CA ALA A 45 -11.75 19.32 2.66
C ALA A 45 -11.04 18.30 1.74
N LEU A 46 -9.87 17.81 2.15
CA LEU A 46 -9.15 16.76 1.42
C LEU A 46 -9.93 15.43 1.39
N SER A 47 -10.58 15.07 2.49
CA SER A 47 -11.44 13.88 2.54
C SER A 47 -12.61 13.96 1.57
N THR A 48 -13.20 15.15 1.46
CA THR A 48 -14.30 15.42 0.52
C THR A 48 -13.81 15.31 -0.93
N ALA A 49 -12.69 15.95 -1.25
CA ALA A 49 -12.09 15.91 -2.59
C ALA A 49 -11.64 14.50 -3.00
N LEU A 50 -11.10 13.72 -2.05
CA LEU A 50 -10.69 12.33 -2.25
C LEU A 50 -11.86 11.34 -2.18
N GLY A 51 -13.09 11.77 -1.86
CA GLY A 51 -14.23 10.88 -1.72
C GLY A 51 -14.04 9.78 -0.67
N LEU A 52 -13.18 9.98 0.33
CA LEU A 52 -12.92 9.03 1.41
C LEU A 52 -12.52 9.80 2.68
N GLN A 53 -12.95 9.34 3.85
CA GLN A 53 -12.57 9.97 5.12
C GLN A 53 -11.13 9.63 5.47
N LEU A 54 -10.22 10.60 5.41
CA LEU A 54 -8.83 10.39 5.77
C LEU A 54 -8.73 9.94 7.24
N PRO A 55 -8.04 8.83 7.54
CA PRO A 55 -7.86 8.38 8.91
C PRO A 55 -7.04 9.39 9.71
N VAL A 56 -7.38 9.62 10.98
CA VAL A 56 -6.66 10.57 11.86
C VAL A 56 -6.10 9.92 13.13
N ARG A 57 -6.14 8.59 13.19
CA ARG A 57 -5.64 7.82 14.34
C ARG A 57 -4.43 6.99 13.94
N PRO A 58 -3.42 6.85 14.82
CA PRO A 58 -2.28 5.99 14.56
C PRO A 58 -2.68 4.58 14.15
N LYS A 59 -1.93 4.02 13.20
CA LYS A 59 -2.11 2.66 12.70
C LYS A 59 -3.47 2.36 12.07
N THR A 60 -4.16 3.35 11.52
CA THR A 60 -5.46 3.15 10.86
C THR A 60 -5.41 3.47 9.37
N SER A 61 -6.35 2.91 8.63
CA SER A 61 -6.61 3.21 7.23
C SER A 61 -8.09 3.54 7.02
N ALA A 62 -8.40 4.06 5.86
CA ALA A 62 -9.76 4.14 5.35
C ALA A 62 -9.79 3.65 3.91
N SER A 63 -10.89 3.01 3.50
CA SER A 63 -11.09 2.55 2.13
C SER A 63 -12.50 2.90 1.66
N GLN A 64 -12.63 3.29 0.39
CA GLN A 64 -13.90 3.51 -0.29
C GLN A 64 -13.75 3.06 -1.74
N GLY A 65 -14.48 2.01 -2.13
CA GLY A 65 -14.26 1.35 -3.43
C GLY A 65 -12.83 0.84 -3.54
N GLU A 66 -12.14 1.16 -4.64
CA GLU A 66 -10.74 0.77 -4.85
C GLU A 66 -9.72 1.83 -4.41
N ARG A 67 -10.18 2.86 -3.67
CA ARG A 67 -9.33 3.89 -3.09
C ARG A 67 -9.12 3.63 -1.61
N MET A 68 -7.89 3.80 -1.15
CA MET A 68 -7.52 3.68 0.27
C MET A 68 -6.56 4.79 0.68
N ALA A 69 -6.64 5.19 1.94
CA ALA A 69 -5.69 6.07 2.58
C ALA A 69 -5.09 5.39 3.81
N LEU A 70 -3.77 5.36 3.88
CA LEU A 70 -3.00 4.73 4.96
C LEU A 70 -2.38 5.85 5.81
N TRP A 71 -2.70 5.89 7.11
CA TRP A 71 -2.13 6.88 8.02
C TRP A 71 -0.68 6.52 8.34
N LEU A 72 0.26 7.44 8.06
CA LEU A 72 1.70 7.23 8.29
C LEU A 72 2.29 8.23 9.29
N GLY A 73 1.56 9.30 9.60
CA GLY A 73 1.93 10.28 10.61
C GLY A 73 0.81 11.29 10.85
N PRO A 74 0.93 12.17 11.87
CA PRO A 74 -0.11 13.15 12.23
C PRO A 74 -0.55 14.06 11.07
N ASP A 75 0.34 14.27 10.11
CA ASP A 75 0.15 15.07 8.92
C ASP A 75 0.48 14.31 7.62
N GLU A 76 0.56 12.96 7.62
CA GLU A 76 1.04 12.17 6.48
C GLU A 76 0.16 10.96 6.14
N TRP A 77 -0.19 10.83 4.86
CA TRP A 77 -0.91 9.70 4.30
C TRP A 77 -0.26 9.18 3.01
N LEU A 78 -0.32 7.86 2.81
CA LEU A 78 -0.21 7.26 1.49
C LEU A 78 -1.62 6.99 0.97
N VAL A 79 -2.04 7.69 -0.08
CA VAL A 79 -3.33 7.45 -0.75
C VAL A 79 -3.07 6.64 -2.01
N ILE A 80 -3.86 5.60 -2.23
CA ILE A 80 -3.75 4.67 -3.35
C ILE A 80 -5.11 4.54 -4.01
N ASP A 81 -5.17 4.60 -5.33
CA ASP A 81 -6.37 4.42 -6.14
C ASP A 81 -6.10 3.43 -7.28
N GLN A 82 -6.88 2.35 -7.35
CA GLN A 82 -6.68 1.29 -8.37
C GLN A 82 -7.53 1.52 -9.63
N THR A 83 -8.44 2.49 -9.62
CA THR A 83 -9.26 2.87 -10.78
C THR A 83 -8.51 3.74 -11.79
N GLY A 84 -7.36 4.29 -11.39
CA GLY A 84 -6.56 5.19 -12.22
C GLY A 84 -6.97 6.66 -12.10
N ALA A 85 -7.63 7.04 -11.00
CA ALA A 85 -8.02 8.44 -10.78
C ALA A 85 -6.80 9.37 -10.67
N ASP A 86 -6.97 10.62 -11.12
CA ASP A 86 -5.98 11.69 -10.94
C ASP A 86 -6.09 12.27 -9.53
N LEU A 87 -5.40 11.62 -8.59
CA LEU A 87 -5.38 12.02 -7.18
C LEU A 87 -4.77 13.42 -6.98
N MET A 88 -3.84 13.84 -7.84
CA MET A 88 -3.21 15.15 -7.78
C MET A 88 -4.23 16.25 -8.11
N ALA A 89 -5.02 16.06 -9.17
CA ALA A 89 -6.09 16.97 -9.54
C ALA A 89 -7.19 17.05 -8.45
N LEU A 90 -7.54 15.91 -7.83
CA LEU A 90 -8.49 15.89 -6.72
C LEU A 90 -7.99 16.70 -5.53
N CYS A 91 -6.74 16.48 -5.09
CA CYS A 91 -6.16 17.26 -4.00
C CYS A 91 -6.07 18.75 -4.35
N ALA A 92 -5.63 19.11 -5.55
CA ALA A 92 -5.59 20.50 -6.01
C ALA A 92 -6.98 21.16 -5.99
N GLY A 93 -8.04 20.42 -6.35
CA GLY A 93 -9.43 20.86 -6.31
C GLY A 93 -10.01 21.07 -4.91
N SER A 94 -9.32 20.64 -3.85
CA SER A 94 -9.78 20.85 -2.46
C SER A 94 -9.71 22.32 -2.00
N GLY A 95 -8.89 23.15 -2.65
CA GLY A 95 -8.75 24.58 -2.33
C GLY A 95 -8.05 24.90 -1.00
N VAL A 96 -7.53 23.89 -0.29
CA VAL A 96 -6.86 24.06 1.01
C VAL A 96 -5.34 23.87 0.92
N VAL A 97 -4.60 24.34 1.92
CA VAL A 97 -3.14 24.20 1.97
C VAL A 97 -2.75 22.73 2.21
N HIS A 98 -1.99 22.15 1.30
CA HIS A 98 -1.49 20.78 1.39
C HIS A 98 -0.22 20.60 0.55
N ALA A 99 0.48 19.49 0.75
CA ALA A 99 1.48 19.00 -0.19
C ALA A 99 1.07 17.61 -0.68
N ALA A 100 0.94 17.44 -1.99
CA ALA A 100 0.72 16.16 -2.63
C ALA A 100 1.86 15.88 -3.61
N THR A 101 2.39 14.67 -3.58
CA THR A 101 3.42 14.21 -4.51
C THR A 101 2.97 12.90 -5.14
N ASP A 102 2.93 12.84 -6.47
CA ASP A 102 2.70 11.59 -7.19
C ASP A 102 3.88 10.63 -6.94
N VAL A 103 3.55 9.46 -6.40
CA VAL A 103 4.50 8.39 -6.09
C VAL A 103 4.06 7.06 -6.73
N SER A 104 3.20 7.13 -7.74
CA SER A 104 2.64 5.98 -8.48
C SER A 104 3.74 5.10 -9.08
N HIS A 105 4.82 5.74 -9.56
CA HIS A 105 5.99 5.05 -10.11
C HIS A 105 7.07 4.72 -9.07
N ARG A 106 7.05 5.39 -7.91
CA ARG A 106 8.00 5.14 -6.82
C ARG A 106 7.69 3.82 -6.13
N ASN A 107 6.42 3.48 -5.95
CA ASN A 107 5.99 2.32 -5.18
C ASN A 107 5.40 1.21 -6.05
N ILE A 108 5.47 -0.03 -5.54
CA ILE A 108 4.71 -1.18 -6.04
C ILE A 108 3.96 -1.81 -4.89
N GLY A 109 2.85 -2.48 -5.20
CA GLY A 109 2.08 -3.26 -4.24
C GLY A 109 2.30 -4.76 -4.46
N ILE A 110 2.35 -5.52 -3.38
CA ILE A 110 2.33 -6.98 -3.35
C ILE A 110 1.21 -7.39 -2.41
N MET A 111 0.32 -8.26 -2.87
CA MET A 111 -0.69 -8.90 -2.05
C MET A 111 -0.15 -10.20 -1.48
N VAL A 112 -0.30 -10.37 -0.17
CA VAL A 112 0.05 -11.60 0.58
C VAL A 112 -1.22 -12.07 1.27
N SER A 113 -1.75 -13.22 0.84
CA SER A 113 -3.07 -13.71 1.25
C SER A 113 -3.04 -15.18 1.65
N GLY A 114 -3.81 -15.53 2.68
CA GLY A 114 -3.95 -16.89 3.20
C GLY A 114 -3.51 -17.00 4.66
N PRO A 115 -3.87 -18.08 5.36
CA PRO A 115 -3.59 -18.24 6.80
C PRO A 115 -2.10 -18.13 7.15
N GLY A 116 -1.18 -18.43 6.21
CA GLY A 116 0.26 -18.27 6.39
C GLY A 116 0.78 -16.84 6.18
N ALA A 117 -0.07 -15.87 5.81
CA ALA A 117 0.37 -14.53 5.38
C ALA A 117 1.06 -13.75 6.50
N ALA A 118 0.52 -13.78 7.72
CA ALA A 118 1.13 -13.10 8.85
C ALA A 118 2.53 -13.67 9.19
N ALA A 119 2.66 -15.01 9.22
CA ALA A 119 3.94 -15.67 9.45
C ALA A 119 4.96 -15.36 8.35
N THR A 120 4.52 -15.40 7.08
CA THR A 120 5.34 -15.04 5.91
C THR A 120 5.92 -13.63 6.03
N ILE A 121 5.12 -12.65 6.43
CA ILE A 121 5.56 -11.26 6.58
C ILE A 121 6.47 -11.11 7.82
N ASN A 122 6.17 -11.81 8.90
CA ASN A 122 6.96 -11.76 10.14
C ASN A 122 8.34 -12.42 10.05
N ALA A 123 8.63 -13.19 9.01
CA ALA A 123 9.97 -13.67 8.72
C ALA A 123 11.01 -12.53 8.63
N ALA A 124 10.56 -11.32 8.25
CA ALA A 124 11.43 -10.14 8.21
C ALA A 124 10.79 -8.84 8.72
N CYS A 125 9.56 -8.90 9.25
CA CYS A 125 8.86 -7.76 9.85
C CYS A 125 8.77 -7.91 11.38
N PRO A 126 9.13 -6.88 12.17
CA PRO A 126 9.08 -6.98 13.63
C PRO A 126 7.70 -6.66 14.24
N LEU A 127 6.68 -6.36 13.44
CA LEU A 127 5.36 -6.02 13.96
C LEU A 127 4.64 -7.27 14.50
N ASP A 128 3.88 -7.09 15.59
CA ASP A 128 2.89 -8.10 16.01
C ASP A 128 1.71 -8.06 15.03
N LEU A 129 1.65 -9.05 14.13
CA LEU A 129 0.57 -9.20 13.14
C LEU A 129 -0.59 -10.06 13.63
N SER A 130 -0.67 -10.37 14.93
CA SER A 130 -1.88 -10.92 15.52
C SER A 130 -3.07 -9.99 15.28
N LEU A 131 -4.30 -10.52 15.27
CA LEU A 131 -5.50 -9.69 15.11
C LEU A 131 -5.66 -8.65 16.24
N THR A 132 -5.06 -8.90 17.40
CA THR A 132 -5.03 -7.95 18.52
C THR A 132 -4.00 -6.85 18.29
N GLY A 133 -2.80 -7.18 17.81
CA GLY A 133 -1.70 -6.22 17.60
C GLY A 133 -1.83 -5.37 16.33
N PHE A 134 -2.38 -5.95 15.26
CA PHE A 134 -2.54 -5.33 13.95
C PHE A 134 -3.89 -5.74 13.32
N PRO A 135 -5.03 -5.28 13.84
CA PRO A 135 -6.36 -5.66 13.37
C PRO A 135 -6.61 -5.30 11.89
N VAL A 136 -7.71 -5.81 11.33
CA VAL A 136 -8.14 -5.44 9.96
C VAL A 136 -8.30 -3.92 9.85
N GLY A 137 -7.79 -3.35 8.75
CA GLY A 137 -7.71 -1.91 8.54
C GLY A 137 -6.48 -1.26 9.17
N SER A 138 -5.62 -2.01 9.87
CA SER A 138 -4.34 -1.47 10.34
C SER A 138 -3.38 -1.22 9.20
N ALA A 139 -2.67 -0.09 9.28
CA ALA A 139 -1.62 0.27 8.35
C ALA A 139 -0.42 0.88 9.08
N ALA A 140 0.80 0.57 8.65
CA ALA A 140 2.01 1.14 9.24
C ALA A 140 3.18 1.15 8.27
N ARG A 141 4.02 2.17 8.37
CA ARG A 141 5.40 2.15 7.85
C ARG A 141 6.27 1.38 8.83
N THR A 142 7.04 0.42 8.33
CA THR A 142 7.91 -0.44 9.14
C THR A 142 9.12 -0.91 8.35
N VAL A 143 10.04 -1.59 9.02
CA VAL A 143 11.16 -2.29 8.39
C VAL A 143 10.72 -3.69 7.92
N PHE A 144 11.25 -4.11 6.77
CA PHE A 144 11.16 -5.46 6.23
C PHE A 144 12.56 -5.92 5.81
N GLY A 145 13.20 -6.72 6.66
CA GLY A 145 14.60 -7.10 6.48
C GLY A 145 15.50 -5.85 6.43
N LYS A 146 16.02 -5.53 5.25
CA LYS A 146 16.93 -4.38 5.03
C LYS A 146 16.26 -3.18 4.35
N ILE A 147 14.94 -3.21 4.12
CA ILE A 147 14.21 -2.14 3.43
C ILE A 147 13.08 -1.60 4.30
N GLU A 148 12.51 -0.47 3.89
CA GLU A 148 11.22 0.02 4.39
C GLU A 148 10.06 -0.57 3.58
N MET A 149 8.93 -0.77 4.26
CA MET A 149 7.64 -1.02 3.62
C MET A 149 6.51 -0.31 4.35
N VAL A 150 5.44 -0.03 3.61
CA VAL A 150 4.11 0.27 4.18
C VAL A 150 3.27 -1.00 4.12
N LEU A 151 2.88 -1.50 5.28
CA LEU A 151 2.01 -2.65 5.42
C LEU A 151 0.58 -2.20 5.67
N HIS A 152 -0.40 -2.83 5.02
CA HIS A 152 -1.83 -2.62 5.24
C HIS A 152 -2.54 -3.97 5.35
N ARG A 153 -3.27 -4.23 6.45
CA ARG A 153 -4.08 -5.44 6.61
C ARG A 153 -5.48 -5.20 6.04
N VAL A 154 -5.74 -5.76 4.87
CA VAL A 154 -6.97 -5.58 4.10
C VAL A 154 -8.09 -6.48 4.63
N ASP A 155 -7.74 -7.68 5.09
CA ASP A 155 -8.64 -8.66 5.70
C ASP A 155 -7.88 -9.44 6.79
N ALA A 156 -8.55 -10.34 7.53
CA ALA A 156 -7.97 -11.16 8.57
C ALA A 156 -6.68 -11.84 8.10
N ASP A 157 -6.68 -12.46 6.93
CA ASP A 157 -5.52 -13.17 6.40
C ASP A 157 -5.02 -12.57 5.09
N THR A 158 -5.19 -11.26 4.88
CA THR A 158 -4.76 -10.59 3.66
C THR A 158 -4.10 -9.25 3.95
N PHE A 159 -2.89 -9.11 3.42
CA PHE A 159 -2.05 -7.94 3.60
C PHE A 159 -1.60 -7.40 2.25
N ARG A 160 -1.63 -6.09 2.12
CA ARG A 160 -0.95 -5.36 1.06
C ARG A 160 0.38 -4.84 1.60
N VAL A 161 1.46 -5.23 0.93
CA VAL A 161 2.81 -4.70 1.15
C VAL A 161 3.10 -3.69 0.05
N GLU A 162 3.37 -2.44 0.42
CA GLU A 162 3.88 -1.42 -0.49
C GLU A 162 5.36 -1.16 -0.19
N CYS A 163 6.21 -1.26 -1.20
CA CYS A 163 7.62 -0.92 -1.09
C CYS A 163 8.05 -0.05 -2.27
N TRP A 164 9.23 0.55 -2.19
CA TRP A 164 9.77 1.26 -3.34
C TRP A 164 10.12 0.28 -4.45
N ARG A 165 9.86 0.69 -5.70
CA ARG A 165 10.01 -0.12 -6.92
C ARG A 165 11.41 -0.72 -7.07
N SER A 166 12.46 0.00 -6.65
CA SER A 166 13.84 -0.50 -6.71
C SER A 166 14.11 -1.66 -5.75
N PHE A 167 13.27 -1.85 -4.73
CA PHE A 167 13.35 -2.96 -3.78
C PHE A 167 12.35 -4.08 -4.09
N ALA A 168 11.63 -4.02 -5.21
CA ALA A 168 10.55 -4.95 -5.50
C ALA A 168 11.01 -6.40 -5.52
N ASP A 169 12.12 -6.69 -6.23
CA ASP A 169 12.65 -8.06 -6.34
C ASP A 169 13.14 -8.57 -4.98
N TYR A 170 13.76 -7.69 -4.18
CA TYR A 170 14.18 -8.02 -2.81
C TYR A 170 12.97 -8.34 -1.92
N ALA A 171 11.94 -7.47 -1.93
CA ALA A 171 10.75 -7.67 -1.13
C ALA A 171 10.01 -8.97 -1.54
N PHE A 172 9.88 -9.23 -2.84
CA PHE A 172 9.23 -10.44 -3.34
C PHE A 172 10.02 -11.70 -3.00
N GLY A 173 11.35 -11.66 -3.13
CA GLY A 173 12.24 -12.76 -2.74
C GLY A 173 12.13 -13.09 -1.25
N MET A 174 12.24 -12.08 -0.38
CA MET A 174 12.09 -12.25 1.07
C MET A 174 10.70 -12.79 1.46
N LEU A 175 9.63 -12.33 0.81
CA LEU A 175 8.28 -12.89 1.03
C LEU A 175 8.20 -14.34 0.56
N SER A 176 8.86 -14.69 -0.56
CA SER A 176 8.86 -16.05 -1.08
C SER A 176 9.61 -17.00 -0.15
N GLU A 177 10.76 -16.60 0.38
CA GLU A 177 11.50 -17.33 1.41
C GLU A 177 10.67 -17.48 2.69
N GLY A 178 10.09 -16.38 3.21
CA GLY A 178 9.24 -16.44 4.40
C GLY A 178 7.99 -17.30 4.23
N ALA A 179 7.49 -17.45 2.99
CA ALA A 179 6.37 -18.35 2.72
C ALA A 179 6.77 -19.82 2.86
N GLU A 180 7.99 -20.20 2.48
CA GLU A 180 8.49 -21.58 2.66
C GLU A 180 8.49 -21.97 4.14
N ASP A 181 8.89 -21.06 5.03
CA ASP A 181 8.90 -21.29 6.48
C ASP A 181 7.48 -21.33 7.09
N ALA A 182 6.54 -20.56 6.54
CA ALA A 182 5.16 -20.46 7.04
C ALA A 182 4.31 -21.72 6.77
N ALA A 183 4.81 -22.68 5.99
CA ALA A 183 4.12 -23.93 5.65
C ALA A 183 4.40 -25.11 6.60
N LEU A 184 5.23 -24.91 7.63
CA LEU A 184 5.53 -25.90 8.67
C LEU A 184 4.61 -25.73 9.90
#